data_AF-A0A820TLM7-F1
#
_entry.id   AF-A0A820TLM7-F1
#
_cell.length_a   1.000
_cell.length_b   1.000
_cell.length_c   1.000
_cell.angle_alpha   90.00
_cell.angle_beta   90.00
_cell.angle_gamma   90.00
#
_symmetry.space_group_name_H-M   'P 1'
#
loop_
_entity.id
_entity.type
_entity.pdbx_description
1 polymer ?
#
loop_
_entity_poly.entity_id
_entity_poly.type
_entity_poly.pdbx_seq_one_letter_code
_entity_poly.pdbx_strand_id
1 'polypeptide(L)'
;ALVEIDGQLFYRTGDLVTMDNNGLLHYQGRKDHQIKLHGQRIELGEIERCLLNISSISACVVMKWNDDYLVAYVQSFDINEEELREHCQSHLPPHM
;
A
#
# COMPACT_ATOMS: atom_id res chain seq x y z
N ALA A 1 -0.66 13.03 6.64
CA ALA A 1 -1.75 13.64 7.44
C ALA A 1 -1.13 14.60 8.45
N LEU A 2 -1.67 15.81 8.63
CA LEU A 2 -1.17 16.75 9.63
C LEU A 2 -1.75 16.40 11.01
N VAL A 3 -0.97 16.62 12.06
CA VAL A 3 -1.37 16.45 13.47
C VAL A 3 -0.97 17.69 14.25
N GLU A 4 -1.84 18.14 15.16
CA GLU A 4 -1.54 19.26 16.04
C GLU A 4 -0.92 18.75 17.36
N ILE A 5 0.20 19.33 17.74
CA ILE A 5 0.89 19.06 19.01
C ILE A 5 1.33 20.42 19.58
N ASP A 6 0.87 20.76 20.78
CA ASP A 6 1.17 22.02 21.48
C ASP A 6 0.97 23.29 20.62
N GLY A 7 -0.13 23.33 19.85
CA GLY A 7 -0.47 24.46 18.99
C GLY A 7 0.35 24.58 17.71
N GLN A 8 1.19 23.57 17.39
CA GLN A 8 1.96 23.49 16.16
C GLN A 8 1.50 22.32 15.29
N LEU A 9 1.57 22.51 13.97
CA LEU A 9 1.23 21.47 12.99
C LEU A 9 2.47 20.66 12.61
N PHE A 10 2.35 19.34 12.74
CA PHE A 10 3.37 18.37 12.35
C PHE A 10 2.84 17.47 11.25
N TYR A 11 3.71 17.04 10.33
CA TYR A 11 3.35 16.06 9.31
C TYR A 11 3.62 14.64 9.78
N ARG A 12 2.57 13.83 9.89
CA ARG A 12 2.70 12.40 10.17
C ARG A 12 3.23 11.69 8.92
N THR A 13 4.54 11.41 8.91
CA THR A 13 5.21 10.74 7.79
C THR A 13 4.67 9.34 7.56
N GLY A 14 4.41 8.59 8.64
CA GLY A 14 4.06 7.17 8.61
C GLY A 14 5.27 6.23 8.70
N ASP A 15 6.48 6.79 8.81
CA ASP A 15 7.71 6.01 8.98
C ASP A 15 7.86 5.54 10.43
N LEU A 16 8.25 4.29 10.60
CA LEU A 16 8.63 3.71 11.87
C LEU A 16 10.14 3.87 12.04
N VAL A 17 10.55 4.49 13.14
CA VAL A 17 11.95 4.75 13.46
C VAL A 17 12.24 4.37 14.92
N THR A 18 13.48 3.99 15.19
CA THR A 18 14.03 3.91 16.55
C THR A 18 15.10 5.00 16.71
N MET A 19 15.27 5.51 17.92
CA MET A 19 16.29 6.52 18.21
C MET A 19 17.37 5.90 19.09
N ASP A 20 18.64 6.11 18.76
CA ASP A 20 19.75 5.65 19.60
C ASP A 20 20.15 6.69 20.66
N ASN A 21 21.09 6.32 21.52
CA ASN A 21 21.57 7.17 22.62
C ASN A 21 22.30 8.43 22.15
N ASN A 22 22.69 8.51 20.88
CA ASN A 22 23.31 9.69 20.27
C ASN A 22 22.26 10.59 19.59
N GLY A 23 20.98 10.23 19.62
CA GLY A 23 19.89 10.97 18.98
C GLY A 23 19.75 10.71 17.47
N LEU A 24 20.42 9.69 16.93
CA LEU A 24 20.25 9.30 15.53
C LEU A 24 18.99 8.45 15.35
N LEU A 25 18.23 8.76 14.29
CA LEU A 25 17.03 8.00 13.92
C LEU A 25 17.40 6.87 12.95
N HIS A 26 17.12 5.63 13.37
CA HIS A 26 17.26 4.42 12.58
C HIS A 26 15.92 4.04 11.97
N TYR A 27 15.84 4.10 10.64
CA TYR A 27 14.63 3.71 9.89
C TYR A 27 14.36 2.21 10.03
N GLN A 28 13.16 1.85 10.47
CA GLN A 28 12.72 0.46 10.67
C GLN A 28 11.69 0.01 9.64
N GLY A 29 11.08 0.93 8.90
CA GLY A 29 10.03 0.62 7.94
C GLY A 29 8.90 1.62 7.97
N ARG A 30 7.73 1.18 7.52
CA ARG A 30 6.48 1.95 7.54
C ARG A 30 5.57 1.39 8.63
N LYS A 31 4.86 2.28 9.33
CA LYS A 31 3.77 1.89 10.23
C LYS A 31 2.48 1.58 9.45
N ASP A 32 2.38 2.09 8.22
CA ASP A 32 1.26 1.82 7.31
C ASP A 32 1.65 0.86 6.18
N HIS A 33 0.67 0.49 5.37
CA HIS A 33 0.80 -0.49 4.28
C HIS A 33 1.42 0.08 3.00
N GLN A 34 2.10 1.22 3.09
CA GLN A 34 2.71 1.86 1.91
C GLN A 34 4.06 1.26 1.65
N ILE A 35 4.36 0.99 0.38
CA ILE A 35 5.64 0.42 -0.03
C ILE A 35 6.34 1.34 -1.04
N LYS A 36 7.63 1.06 -1.24
CA LYS A 36 8.37 1.55 -2.41
C LYS A 36 8.64 0.38 -3.36
N LEU A 37 8.27 0.56 -4.62
CA LEU A 37 8.57 -0.37 -5.71
C LEU A 37 9.19 0.40 -6.87
N HIS A 38 10.42 0.04 -7.25
CA HIS A 38 11.19 0.76 -8.28
C HIS A 38 11.20 2.30 -8.10
N GLY A 39 11.31 2.77 -6.86
CA GLY A 39 11.32 4.21 -6.52
C GLY A 39 9.94 4.87 -6.45
N GLN A 40 8.86 4.17 -6.83
CA GLN A 40 7.49 4.66 -6.79
C GLN A 40 6.84 4.34 -5.45
N ARG A 41 6.05 5.29 -4.93
CA ARG A 41 5.29 5.12 -3.69
C ARG A 41 3.95 4.49 -4.04
N ILE A 42 3.69 3.32 -3.48
CA ILE A 42 2.46 2.56 -3.75
C ILE A 42 1.65 2.40 -2.46
N GLU A 43 0.37 2.70 -2.56
CA GLU A 43 -0.64 2.50 -1.53
C GLU A 43 -1.30 1.13 -1.77
N LEU A 44 -0.86 0.07 -1.09
CA LEU A 44 -1.41 -1.28 -1.35
C LEU A 44 -2.93 -1.34 -1.13
N GLY A 45 -3.44 -0.58 -0.16
CA GLY A 45 -4.87 -0.46 0.10
C GLY A 45 -5.69 0.20 -1.01
N GLU A 46 -5.06 0.92 -1.94
CA GLU A 46 -5.72 1.45 -3.14
C GLU A 46 -6.03 0.33 -4.13
N ILE A 47 -5.07 -0.57 -4.34
CA ILE A 47 -5.21 -1.75 -5.19
C ILE A 47 -6.25 -2.71 -4.60
N GLU A 48 -6.17 -2.97 -3.28
CA GLU A 48 -7.14 -3.80 -2.57
C GLU A 48 -8.56 -3.24 -2.74
N ARG A 49 -8.74 -1.92 -2.54
CA ARG A 49 -10.05 -1.29 -2.68
C ARG A 49 -10.56 -1.32 -4.12
N CYS A 50 -9.68 -1.14 -5.09
CA CYS A 50 -10.02 -1.26 -6.51
C CYS A 50 -10.61 -2.64 -6.80
N LEU A 51 -9.92 -3.71 -6.39
CA LEU A 51 -10.39 -5.08 -6.59
C LEU A 51 -11.67 -5.37 -5.79
N LEU A 52 -11.77 -4.90 -4.54
CA LEU A 52 -12.97 -5.07 -3.71
C LEU A 52 -14.23 -4.35 -4.27
N ASN A 53 -14.10 -3.47 -5.26
CA ASN A 53 -15.27 -2.90 -5.95
C ASN A 53 -15.92 -3.87 -6.94
N ILE A 54 -15.26 -4.98 -7.28
CA ILE A 54 -15.84 -6.04 -8.09
C ILE A 54 -16.74 -6.92 -7.21
N SER A 55 -18.01 -7.03 -7.56
CA SER A 55 -19.04 -7.68 -6.75
C SER A 55 -18.80 -9.17 -6.46
N SER A 56 -18.03 -9.87 -7.31
CA SER A 56 -17.69 -11.29 -7.14
C SER A 56 -16.50 -11.54 -6.19
N ILE A 57 -15.85 -10.49 -5.68
CA ILE A 57 -14.69 -10.58 -4.77
C ILE A 57 -15.14 -10.35 -3.33
N SER A 58 -14.92 -11.33 -2.45
CA SER A 58 -15.28 -11.23 -1.03
C SER A 58 -14.13 -10.78 -0.13
N ALA A 59 -12.89 -10.98 -0.56
CA ALA A 59 -11.70 -10.56 0.16
C ALA A 59 -10.52 -10.36 -0.80
N CYS A 60 -9.67 -9.38 -0.49
CA CYS A 60 -8.43 -9.12 -1.22
C CYS A 60 -7.33 -8.64 -0.25
N VAL A 61 -6.11 -9.13 -0.45
CA VAL A 61 -4.89 -8.62 0.19
C VAL A 61 -3.82 -8.45 -0.87
N VAL A 62 -3.16 -7.29 -0.87
CA VAL A 62 -2.06 -6.99 -1.80
C VAL A 62 -0.77 -6.86 -1.03
N MET A 63 0.30 -7.48 -1.54
CA MET A 63 1.61 -7.42 -0.91
C MET A 63 2.74 -7.31 -1.93
N LYS A 64 3.86 -6.76 -1.47
CA LYS A 64 5.13 -6.81 -2.20
C LYS A 64 5.72 -8.22 -2.13
N TRP A 65 6.18 -8.75 -3.26
CA TRP A 65 6.84 -10.06 -3.36
C TRP A 65 8.18 -9.97 -4.09
N ASN A 66 9.22 -10.61 -3.56
CA ASN A 66 10.58 -10.67 -4.13
C ASN A 66 11.13 -9.32 -4.62
N ASP A 67 10.84 -8.26 -3.88
CA ASP A 67 11.25 -6.87 -4.14
C ASP A 67 10.80 -6.17 -5.44
N ASP A 68 10.35 -6.94 -6.43
CA ASP A 68 10.05 -6.44 -7.78
C ASP A 68 8.56 -6.58 -8.16
N TYR A 69 7.77 -7.32 -7.39
CA TYR A 69 6.40 -7.66 -7.76
C TYR A 69 5.38 -7.19 -6.73
N LEU A 70 4.20 -6.86 -7.25
CA LEU A 70 2.95 -6.82 -6.48
C LEU A 70 2.19 -8.11 -6.75
N VAL A 71 1.71 -8.73 -5.68
CA VAL A 71 0.87 -9.92 -5.74
C VAL A 71 -0.42 -9.63 -5.00
N ALA A 72 -1.55 -9.82 -5.69
CA ALA A 72 -2.88 -9.75 -5.11
C ALA A 72 -3.40 -11.17 -4.86
N TYR A 73 -3.73 -11.46 -3.60
CA TYR A 73 -4.49 -12.66 -3.23
C TYR A 73 -5.96 -12.29 -3.17
N VAL A 74 -6.79 -13.00 -3.94
CA VAL A 74 -8.21 -12.68 -4.13
C VAL A 74 -9.06 -13.90 -3.79
N GLN A 75 -10.10 -13.70 -2.98
CA GLN A 75 -11.16 -14.69 -2.79
C GLN A 75 -12.34 -14.32 -3.69
N SER A 76 -12.64 -15.19 -4.66
CA SER A 76 -13.71 -15.00 -5.62
C SER A 76 -14.39 -16.34 -5.97
N PHE A 77 -15.56 -16.26 -6.59
CA PHE A 77 -16.34 -17.44 -6.98
C PHE A 77 -16.48 -17.61 -8.50
N ASP A 78 -16.29 -16.53 -9.27
CA ASP A 78 -16.52 -16.52 -10.72
C ASP A 78 -15.85 -15.28 -11.36
N ILE A 79 -14.51 -15.24 -11.39
CA ILE A 79 -13.72 -14.24 -12.12
C ILE A 79 -12.34 -14.82 -12.43
N ASN A 80 -11.83 -14.54 -13.63
CA ASN A 80 -10.50 -14.98 -14.06
C ASN A 80 -9.44 -13.87 -13.88
N GLU A 81 -8.16 -14.21 -14.05
CA GLU A 81 -7.05 -13.26 -13.90
C GLU A 81 -7.12 -12.08 -14.89
N GLU A 82 -7.57 -12.32 -16.12
CA GLU A 82 -7.59 -11.32 -17.19
C GLU A 82 -8.55 -10.18 -16.84
N GLU A 83 -9.76 -10.51 -16.38
CA GLU A 83 -10.76 -9.55 -15.93
C GLU A 83 -10.27 -8.71 -14.74
N LEU A 84 -9.56 -9.33 -13.78
CA LEU A 84 -8.95 -8.61 -12.65
C LEU A 84 -7.91 -7.59 -13.15
N ARG A 85 -7.07 -8.02 -14.10
CA ARG A 85 -6.00 -7.20 -14.65
C ARG A 85 -6.54 -6.02 -15.45
N GLU A 86 -7.56 -6.24 -16.28
CA GLU A 86 -8.26 -5.18 -17.02
C GLU A 86 -8.94 -4.17 -16.09
N HIS A 87 -9.57 -4.66 -15.02
CA HIS A 87 -10.20 -3.79 -14.02
C HIS A 87 -9.16 -2.88 -13.32
N CYS A 88 -8.03 -3.44 -12.89
CA CYS A 88 -6.95 -2.65 -12.31
C CYS A 88 -6.41 -1.61 -13.31
N GLN A 89 -6.12 -2.01 -14.55
CA GLN A 89 -5.55 -1.13 -15.57
C GLN A 89 -6.47 0.05 -15.95
N SER A 90 -7.78 -0.12 -15.82
CA SER A 90 -8.76 0.94 -16.11
C SER A 90 -8.97 1.94 -14.95
N HIS A 91 -8.57 1.58 -13.72
CA HIS A 91 -8.85 2.37 -12.52
C HIS A 91 -7.59 2.82 -11.76
N LEU A 92 -6.44 2.19 -12.02
CA LEU A 92 -5.19 2.44 -11.32
C LEU A 92 -4.09 2.94 -12.29
N PRO A 93 -3.10 3.69 -11.78
CA PRO A 93 -1.92 4.03 -12.56
C PRO A 93 -1.12 2.80 -13.01
N PRO A 94 -0.39 2.84 -14.15
CA PRO A 94 0.29 1.66 -14.71
C PRO A 94 1.36 0.98 -13.84
N HIS A 95 1.76 1.60 -12.73
CA HIS A 95 2.78 1.07 -11.83
C HIS A 95 2.19 0.33 -10.60
N MET A 96 0.86 0.28 -10.51
CA MET A 96 0.08 -0.42 -9.49
C MET A 96 -0.67 -1.58 -10.12
#